data_AF-A0A220ITL5-F1
#
_entry.id   AF-A0A220ITL5-F1
#
_cell.length_a   1.000
_cell.length_b   1.000
_cell.length_c   1.000
_cell.angle_alpha   90.00
_cell.angle_beta   90.00
_cell.angle_gamma   90.00
#
_symmetry.space_group_name_H-M   'P 1'
#
loop_
_entity.id
_entity.type
_entity.pdbx_description
1 polymer ?
#
loop_
_entity_poly.entity_id
_entity_poly.type
_entity_poly.pdbx_seq_one_letter_code
_entity_poly.pdbx_strand_id
1 'polypeptide(L)'
;MLQTDSPLDPMNVYLVGFHPMKDDPSHQMEAHHFCTQANEDFAQCALFDGNTRSANLNGIEYIISEKIFESLPESEKQYWHPHNGEILSGQLVAPGLPVKADHELMKSKMNSYGKTWHTWDATHGKPGESLPFGEPKLAWSFNRIGEAKKGLVESRDKRMDINTEERRNARQDLLPLAKPQSGVDALKGQFERPTRSIPGVVDKKTTNQSEALSESDSR
;
A
#
# COMPACT_ATOMS: atom_id res chain seq x y z
N MET A 1 19.58 -18.98 -24.97
CA MET A 1 18.11 -18.98 -24.87
C MET A 1 17.50 -18.66 -26.23
N LEU A 2 16.34 -19.22 -26.56
CA LEU A 2 15.62 -18.96 -27.82
C LEU A 2 14.55 -17.86 -27.70
N GLN A 3 14.17 -17.49 -26.47
CA GLN A 3 13.19 -16.45 -26.16
C GLN A 3 13.82 -15.42 -25.21
N THR A 4 13.30 -14.19 -25.21
CA THR A 4 13.71 -13.13 -24.28
C THR A 4 12.64 -12.92 -23.21
N ASP A 5 13.05 -12.37 -22.08
CA ASP A 5 12.25 -12.00 -20.91
C ASP A 5 12.14 -10.47 -20.75
N SER A 6 12.36 -9.73 -21.83
CA SER A 6 12.46 -8.26 -21.85
C SER A 6 11.32 -7.50 -21.17
N PRO A 7 10.04 -7.97 -21.15
CA PRO A 7 9.00 -7.29 -20.37
C PRO A 7 9.20 -7.33 -18.84
N LEU A 8 9.99 -8.27 -18.32
CA LEU A 8 10.28 -8.43 -16.89
C LEU A 8 11.55 -7.67 -16.47
N ASP A 9 12.51 -7.48 -17.38
CA ASP A 9 13.75 -6.72 -17.14
C ASP A 9 13.56 -5.36 -16.44
N PRO A 10 12.55 -4.53 -16.80
CA PRO A 10 12.38 -3.23 -16.17
C PRO A 10 11.64 -3.30 -14.82
N MET A 11 11.22 -4.47 -14.32
CA MET A 11 10.56 -4.62 -13.00
C MET A 11 11.60 -4.66 -11.87
N ASN A 12 12.37 -3.58 -11.73
CA ASN A 12 13.55 -3.50 -10.86
C ASN A 12 13.35 -2.67 -9.59
N VAL A 13 12.16 -2.10 -9.37
CA VAL A 13 11.78 -1.46 -8.10
C VAL A 13 11.08 -2.49 -7.23
N TYR A 14 11.72 -2.88 -6.14
CA TYR A 14 11.15 -3.84 -5.18
C TYR A 14 10.61 -3.12 -3.94
N LEU A 15 9.33 -3.32 -3.65
CA LEU A 15 8.64 -2.84 -2.45
C LEU A 15 7.95 -3.99 -1.73
N VAL A 16 7.86 -3.92 -0.41
CA VAL A 16 7.00 -4.83 0.37
C VAL A 16 6.14 -4.02 1.34
N GLY A 17 4.85 -4.34 1.31
CA GLY A 17 3.82 -3.73 2.13
C GLY A 17 2.79 -4.78 2.53
N PHE A 18 1.63 -4.31 2.98
CA PHE A 18 0.56 -5.19 3.44
C PHE A 18 -0.78 -4.75 2.90
N HIS A 19 -1.60 -5.73 2.55
CA HIS A 19 -2.91 -5.54 1.96
C HIS A 19 -4.00 -6.20 2.80
N PRO A 20 -4.85 -5.46 3.51
CA PRO A 20 -6.20 -5.92 3.82
C PRO A 20 -7.05 -5.99 2.53
N MET A 21 -7.91 -6.99 2.42
CA MET A 21 -8.92 -7.02 1.35
C MET A 21 -10.03 -6.03 1.68
N LYS A 22 -10.51 -5.30 0.67
CA LYS A 22 -11.48 -4.22 0.89
C LYS A 22 -12.82 -4.72 1.45
N ASP A 23 -13.30 -5.84 0.94
CA ASP A 23 -14.59 -6.43 1.36
C ASP A 23 -14.46 -7.42 2.53
N ASP A 24 -13.23 -7.80 2.89
CA ASP A 24 -12.91 -8.60 4.08
C ASP A 24 -11.58 -8.13 4.69
N PRO A 25 -11.58 -7.04 5.49
CA PRO A 25 -10.34 -6.47 6.06
C PRO A 25 -9.62 -7.39 7.04
N SER A 26 -10.29 -8.45 7.50
CA SER A 26 -9.66 -9.49 8.30
C SER A 26 -8.72 -10.36 7.45
N HIS A 27 -8.99 -10.49 6.16
CA HIS A 27 -8.09 -11.10 5.20
C HIS A 27 -6.94 -10.15 4.88
N GLN A 28 -5.74 -10.46 5.36
CA GLN A 28 -4.57 -9.60 5.25
C GLN A 28 -3.40 -10.39 4.68
N MET A 29 -2.72 -9.81 3.70
CA MET A 29 -1.59 -10.42 3.01
C MET A 29 -0.36 -9.50 3.10
N GLU A 30 0.82 -10.10 3.19
CA GLU A 30 2.07 -9.44 2.83
C GLU A 30 2.20 -9.46 1.31
N ALA A 31 2.55 -8.34 0.70
CA ALA A 31 2.59 -8.22 -0.75
C ALA A 31 3.95 -7.70 -1.21
N HIS A 32 4.60 -8.47 -2.08
CA HIS A 32 5.90 -8.17 -2.66
C HIS A 32 5.71 -7.61 -4.07
N HIS A 33 5.98 -6.33 -4.24
CA HIS A 33 5.76 -5.59 -5.48
C HIS A 33 7.06 -5.51 -6.26
N PHE A 34 7.06 -6.01 -7.48
CA PHE A 34 8.14 -5.81 -8.44
C PHE A 34 7.62 -4.90 -9.54
N CYS A 35 8.08 -3.65 -9.51
CA CYS A 35 7.49 -2.56 -10.25
C CYS A 35 8.43 -2.03 -11.34
N THR A 36 7.82 -1.56 -12.42
CA THR A 36 8.43 -0.66 -13.39
C THR A 36 7.85 0.73 -13.21
N GLN A 37 8.73 1.73 -13.02
CA GLN A 37 8.33 3.14 -13.09
C GLN A 37 8.24 3.54 -14.57
N ALA A 38 7.04 3.67 -15.11
CA ALA A 38 6.83 3.97 -16.52
C ALA A 38 7.10 5.45 -16.85
N ASN A 39 6.67 6.35 -15.96
CA ASN A 39 6.94 7.79 -16.00
C ASN A 39 6.75 8.40 -14.59
N GLU A 40 6.80 9.71 -14.40
CA GLU A 40 6.63 10.36 -13.09
C GLU A 40 5.27 10.10 -12.41
N ASP A 41 4.23 9.85 -13.20
CA ASP A 41 2.83 9.77 -12.78
C ASP A 41 2.29 8.33 -12.74
N PHE A 42 3.03 7.33 -13.24
CA PHE A 42 2.55 5.96 -13.41
C PHE A 42 3.62 4.89 -13.18
N ALA A 43 3.29 3.88 -12.38
CA ALA A 43 4.03 2.63 -12.24
C ALA A 43 3.08 1.43 -12.31
N GLN A 44 3.63 0.28 -12.71
CA GLN A 44 2.92 -0.99 -12.76
C GLN A 44 3.76 -2.07 -12.08
N CYS A 45 3.11 -2.96 -11.35
CA CYS A 45 3.77 -3.95 -10.51
C CYS A 45 3.16 -5.34 -10.71
N ALA A 46 4.03 -6.35 -10.75
CA ALA A 46 3.66 -7.73 -10.50
C ALA A 46 3.79 -8.00 -8.99
N LEU A 47 2.80 -8.67 -8.40
CA LEU A 47 2.78 -8.97 -6.97
C LEU A 47 3.07 -10.44 -6.72
N PHE A 48 3.85 -10.71 -5.68
CA PHE A 48 4.20 -12.05 -5.27
C PHE A 48 3.90 -12.28 -3.78
N ASP A 49 3.74 -13.56 -3.42
CA ASP A 49 3.58 -14.04 -2.03
C ASP A 49 4.90 -14.07 -1.24
N GLY A 50 6.01 -13.75 -1.90
CA GLY A 50 7.36 -13.75 -1.34
C GLY A 50 8.36 -13.04 -2.25
N ASN A 51 9.61 -12.97 -1.79
CA ASN A 51 10.73 -12.38 -2.55
C ASN A 51 11.78 -13.42 -2.97
N THR A 52 11.40 -14.70 -3.02
CA THR A 52 12.28 -15.80 -3.43
C THR A 52 12.03 -16.18 -4.88
N ARG A 53 12.95 -16.95 -5.49
CA ARG A 53 12.80 -17.45 -6.87
C ARG A 53 11.60 -18.38 -7.07
N SER A 54 11.06 -18.95 -6.00
CA SER A 54 9.90 -19.85 -6.02
C SER A 54 8.62 -19.17 -5.54
N ALA A 55 8.63 -17.84 -5.40
CA ALA A 55 7.43 -17.09 -5.04
C ALA A 55 6.38 -17.17 -6.15
N ASN A 56 5.12 -17.20 -5.74
CA ASN A 56 3.97 -17.27 -6.62
C ASN A 56 3.52 -15.88 -7.03
N LEU A 57 3.29 -15.66 -8.33
CA LEU A 57 2.60 -14.46 -8.82
C LEU A 57 1.16 -14.47 -8.29
N ASN A 58 0.80 -13.49 -7.48
CA ASN A 58 -0.48 -13.49 -6.78
C ASN A 58 -1.36 -12.27 -7.07
N GLY A 59 -0.86 -11.29 -7.84
CA GLY A 59 -1.66 -10.13 -8.18
C GLY A 59 -0.94 -9.11 -9.05
N ILE A 60 -1.61 -7.98 -9.25
CA ILE A 60 -1.08 -6.80 -9.93
C ILE A 60 -1.43 -5.55 -9.15
N GLU A 61 -0.58 -4.53 -9.28
CA GLU A 61 -0.88 -3.17 -8.85
C GLU A 61 -0.52 -2.17 -9.94
N TYR A 62 -1.38 -1.15 -10.07
CA TYR A 62 -1.06 0.08 -10.76
C TYR A 62 -0.96 1.21 -9.76
N ILE A 63 0.09 2.01 -9.85
CA ILE A 63 0.31 3.16 -8.98
C ILE A 63 0.24 4.42 -9.81
N ILE A 64 -0.59 5.38 -9.41
CA ILE A 64 -0.73 6.67 -10.06
C ILE A 64 -0.45 7.82 -9.09
N SER A 65 -0.02 8.96 -9.62
CA SER A 65 0.10 10.18 -8.83
C SER A 65 -1.28 10.72 -8.42
N GLU A 66 -1.29 11.57 -7.39
CA GLU A 66 -2.47 12.34 -6.98
C GLU A 66 -3.12 13.08 -8.16
N LYS A 67 -2.30 13.69 -9.02
CA LYS A 67 -2.74 14.44 -10.21
C LYS A 67 -3.60 13.57 -11.13
N ILE A 68 -3.15 12.35 -11.44
CA ILE A 68 -3.92 11.43 -12.28
C ILE A 68 -5.17 10.97 -11.53
N PHE A 69 -5.05 10.61 -10.24
CA PHE A 69 -6.19 10.17 -9.42
C PHE A 69 -7.32 11.20 -9.40
N GLU A 70 -7.01 12.48 -9.21
CA GLU A 70 -8.04 13.54 -9.16
C GLU A 70 -8.76 13.74 -10.50
N SER A 71 -8.12 13.37 -11.62
CA SER A 71 -8.73 13.39 -12.95
C SER A 71 -9.62 12.18 -13.26
N LEU A 72 -9.58 11.13 -12.43
CA LEU A 72 -10.38 9.93 -12.65
C LEU A 72 -11.88 10.22 -12.49
N PRO A 73 -12.75 9.50 -13.24
CA PRO A 73 -14.17 9.46 -12.94
C PRO A 73 -14.42 9.03 -11.49
N GLU A 74 -15.42 9.60 -10.83
CA GLU A 74 -15.72 9.28 -9.43
C GLU A 74 -16.03 7.78 -9.22
N SER A 75 -16.68 7.14 -10.20
CA SER A 75 -16.95 5.70 -10.21
C SER A 75 -15.68 4.84 -10.27
N GLU A 76 -14.56 5.37 -10.75
CA GLU A 76 -13.28 4.64 -10.82
C GLU A 76 -12.50 4.77 -9.50
N LYS A 77 -12.56 5.92 -8.82
CA LYS A 77 -11.80 6.19 -7.59
C LYS A 77 -12.01 5.14 -6.47
N GLN A 78 -13.15 4.44 -6.47
CA GLN A 78 -13.44 3.38 -5.49
C GLN A 78 -12.48 2.17 -5.53
N TYR A 79 -11.69 2.03 -6.61
CA TYR A 79 -10.72 0.95 -6.79
C TYR A 79 -9.29 1.33 -6.36
N TRP A 80 -9.08 2.56 -5.89
CA TRP A 80 -7.74 3.13 -5.69
C TRP A 80 -7.54 3.50 -4.21
N HIS A 81 -6.56 2.88 -3.57
CA HIS A 81 -6.24 3.12 -2.17
C HIS A 81 -5.07 4.11 -2.01
N PRO A 82 -5.02 4.90 -0.92
CA PRO A 82 -3.95 5.87 -0.69
C PRO A 82 -2.69 5.24 -0.08
N HIS A 83 -1.51 5.74 -0.43
CA HIS A 83 -0.23 5.20 0.07
C HIS A 83 0.36 5.95 1.28
N ASN A 84 -0.14 7.15 1.65
CA ASN A 84 0.46 7.92 2.75
C ASN A 84 0.47 7.16 4.09
N GLY A 85 -0.57 6.36 4.39
CA GLY A 85 -0.70 5.57 5.61
C GLY A 85 0.40 4.54 5.78
N GLU A 86 0.64 3.71 4.78
CA GLU A 86 1.67 2.67 4.79
C GLU A 86 3.09 3.27 4.77
N ILE A 87 3.29 4.40 4.10
CA ILE A 87 4.58 5.11 4.07
C ILE A 87 4.90 5.70 5.44
N LEU A 88 4.00 6.51 6.00
CA LEU A 88 4.22 7.22 7.25
C LEU A 88 4.18 6.29 8.47
N SER A 89 3.51 5.14 8.38
CA SER A 89 3.56 4.12 9.43
C SER A 89 4.87 3.33 9.45
N GLY A 90 5.70 3.43 8.41
CA GLY A 90 6.92 2.64 8.24
C GLY A 90 6.70 1.25 7.64
N GLN A 91 5.46 0.90 7.26
CA GLN A 91 5.09 -0.46 6.86
C GLN A 91 5.45 -0.78 5.42
N LEU A 92 5.31 0.18 4.49
CA LEU A 92 5.83 0.07 3.13
C LEU A 92 7.34 0.36 3.15
N VAL A 93 8.14 -0.55 2.61
CA VAL A 93 9.61 -0.45 2.61
C VAL A 93 10.17 -1.00 1.30
N ALA A 94 11.39 -0.59 0.97
CA ALA A 94 12.19 -1.11 -0.13
C ALA A 94 13.40 -1.90 0.44
N PRO A 95 13.25 -3.23 0.67
CA PRO A 95 14.29 -4.02 1.31
C PRO A 95 15.59 -4.03 0.51
N GLY A 96 16.72 -4.06 1.21
CA GLY A 96 18.07 -4.06 0.60
C GLY A 96 18.55 -2.69 0.13
N LEU A 97 17.69 -1.67 0.07
CA LEU A 97 18.14 -0.30 -0.18
C LEU A 97 18.74 0.36 1.08
N PRO A 98 19.78 1.18 0.93
CA PRO A 98 20.21 2.08 2.01
C PRO A 98 19.06 2.96 2.50
N VAL A 99 19.06 3.31 3.78
CA VAL A 99 17.97 4.08 4.41
C VAL A 99 17.61 5.35 3.63
N LYS A 100 18.62 6.08 3.13
CA LYS A 100 18.39 7.29 2.33
C LYS A 100 17.70 7.00 0.98
N ALA A 101 18.03 5.89 0.32
CA ALA A 101 17.42 5.54 -0.96
C ALA A 101 15.98 5.04 -0.77
N ASP A 102 15.71 4.25 0.27
CA ASP A 102 14.34 3.89 0.70
C ASP A 102 13.52 5.15 1.01
N HIS A 103 14.09 6.11 1.74
CA HIS A 103 13.43 7.36 2.09
C HIS A 103 13.04 8.19 0.87
N GLU A 104 13.97 8.43 -0.07
CA GLU A 104 13.65 9.17 -1.30
C GLU A 104 12.63 8.43 -2.18
N LEU A 105 12.68 7.09 -2.23
CA LEU A 105 11.66 6.30 -2.92
C LEU A 105 10.29 6.48 -2.27
N MET A 106 10.19 6.39 -0.93
CA MET A 106 8.94 6.63 -0.23
C MET A 106 8.42 8.05 -0.42
N LYS A 107 9.30 9.04 -0.37
CA LYS A 107 8.96 10.43 -0.66
C LYS A 107 8.36 10.60 -2.04
N SER A 108 8.90 9.90 -3.06
CA SER A 108 8.33 9.92 -4.42
C SER A 108 6.94 9.28 -4.52
N LYS A 109 6.56 8.43 -3.56
CA LYS A 109 5.26 7.75 -3.48
C LYS A 109 4.28 8.43 -2.52
N MET A 110 4.68 9.48 -1.81
CA MET A 110 3.77 10.24 -0.97
C MET A 110 2.60 10.78 -1.80
N ASN A 111 1.38 10.61 -1.28
CA ASN A 111 0.12 11.02 -1.91
C ASN A 111 -0.22 10.31 -3.24
N SER A 112 0.50 9.23 -3.59
CA SER A 112 0.10 8.36 -4.69
C SER A 112 -1.05 7.42 -4.29
N TYR A 113 -1.65 6.79 -5.30
CA TYR A 113 -2.73 5.83 -5.13
C TYR A 113 -2.45 4.52 -5.87
N GLY A 114 -2.80 3.41 -5.25
CA GLY A 114 -2.65 2.05 -5.78
C GLY A 114 -3.99 1.41 -6.14
N LYS A 115 -4.09 0.78 -7.31
CA LYS A 115 -5.20 -0.12 -7.67
C LYS A 115 -4.67 -1.55 -7.69
N THR A 116 -5.01 -2.31 -6.65
CA THR A 116 -4.43 -3.62 -6.40
C THR A 116 -5.48 -4.72 -6.41
N TRP A 117 -5.22 -5.75 -7.21
CA TRP A 117 -6.05 -6.96 -7.25
C TRP A 117 -5.18 -8.18 -7.00
N HIS A 118 -5.51 -8.93 -5.95
CA HIS A 118 -4.96 -10.27 -5.74
C HIS A 118 -5.84 -11.29 -6.42
N THR A 119 -5.24 -12.17 -7.20
CA THR A 119 -5.90 -13.29 -7.88
C THR A 119 -5.61 -14.63 -7.20
N TRP A 120 -4.78 -14.64 -6.15
CA TRP A 120 -4.34 -15.85 -5.46
C TRP A 120 -3.97 -15.57 -3.99
N ASP A 121 -4.44 -16.34 -3.00
CA ASP A 121 -4.09 -16.21 -1.57
C ASP A 121 -2.94 -17.16 -1.19
N ALA A 122 -1.82 -17.09 -1.92
CA ALA A 122 -0.72 -18.05 -1.82
C ALA A 122 0.08 -17.97 -0.49
N THR A 123 -0.46 -17.28 0.52
CA THR A 123 0.19 -16.99 1.79
C THR A 123 0.66 -18.28 2.49
N HIS A 124 1.98 -18.38 2.72
CA HIS A 124 2.64 -19.59 3.18
C HIS A 124 2.00 -20.25 4.41
N GLY A 125 1.76 -21.56 4.34
CA GLY A 125 1.38 -22.40 5.49
C GLY A 125 -0.07 -22.86 5.54
N LYS A 126 -0.90 -22.55 4.54
CA LYS A 126 -2.23 -23.18 4.38
C LYS A 126 -2.17 -24.35 3.37
N PRO A 127 -2.68 -25.54 3.72
CA PRO A 127 -2.69 -26.73 2.85
C PRO A 127 -3.54 -26.67 1.58
N GLY A 128 -4.33 -25.62 1.38
CA GLY A 128 -5.05 -25.40 0.13
C GLY A 128 -4.41 -24.24 -0.60
N GLU A 129 -3.79 -24.50 -1.75
CA GLU A 129 -3.52 -23.56 -2.87
C GLU A 129 -2.34 -24.01 -3.75
N SER A 130 -2.52 -25.09 -4.52
CA SER A 130 -1.61 -25.41 -5.62
C SER A 130 -1.86 -24.57 -6.88
N LEU A 131 -3.04 -23.91 -6.96
CA LEU A 131 -3.52 -23.14 -8.11
C LEU A 131 -4.39 -21.95 -7.66
N PRO A 132 -4.45 -20.85 -8.45
CA PRO A 132 -5.21 -19.64 -8.15
C PRO A 132 -6.71 -19.80 -8.43
N PHE A 133 -7.44 -20.40 -7.49
CA PHE A 133 -8.90 -20.53 -7.59
C PHE A 133 -9.65 -19.33 -7.00
N GLY A 134 -10.84 -19.07 -7.53
CA GLY A 134 -11.75 -18.06 -7.02
C GLY A 134 -11.68 -16.73 -7.76
N GLU A 135 -12.35 -15.73 -7.21
CA GLU A 135 -12.45 -14.40 -7.80
C GLU A 135 -11.29 -13.50 -7.36
N PRO A 136 -10.86 -12.55 -8.20
CA PRO A 136 -9.92 -11.51 -7.79
C PRO A 136 -10.48 -10.68 -6.63
N LYS A 137 -9.62 -10.35 -5.67
CA LYS A 137 -9.95 -9.52 -4.51
C LYS A 137 -9.27 -8.16 -4.60
N LEU A 138 -10.07 -7.11 -4.46
CA LEU A 138 -9.58 -5.75 -4.36
C LEU A 138 -8.89 -5.55 -3.01
N ALA A 139 -7.61 -5.18 -3.05
CA ALA A 139 -6.83 -4.85 -1.86
C ALA A 139 -6.88 -3.35 -1.56
N TRP A 140 -6.62 -3.05 -0.29
CA TRP A 140 -6.50 -1.70 0.25
C TRP A 140 -5.18 -1.54 1.01
N SER A 141 -4.88 -0.33 1.48
CA SER A 141 -3.75 -0.04 2.37
C SER A 141 -4.16 0.06 3.84
N PHE A 142 -3.20 -0.15 4.74
CA PHE A 142 -3.38 0.27 6.13
C PHE A 142 -3.21 1.79 6.26
N ASN A 143 -4.19 2.41 6.89
CA ASN A 143 -4.32 3.85 7.07
C ASN A 143 -4.28 4.27 8.55
N ARG A 144 -4.19 3.30 9.47
CA ARG A 144 -4.07 3.53 10.93
C ARG A 144 -3.10 2.55 11.59
N ILE A 145 -2.51 2.98 12.69
CA ILE A 145 -1.74 2.08 13.55
C ILE A 145 -2.68 1.10 14.24
N GLY A 146 -2.39 -0.21 14.15
CA GLY A 146 -3.18 -1.28 14.77
C GLY A 146 -4.07 -2.08 13.80
N GLU A 147 -4.15 -1.64 12.53
CA GLU A 147 -4.95 -2.34 11.51
C GLU A 147 -4.30 -3.65 11.04
N ALA A 148 -2.98 -3.81 11.15
CA ALA A 148 -2.30 -5.07 10.87
C ALA A 148 -2.59 -6.12 11.96
N LYS A 149 -2.73 -7.40 11.56
CA LYS A 149 -2.83 -8.54 12.47
C LYS A 149 -1.57 -8.64 13.33
N LYS A 150 -1.73 -9.03 14.59
CA LYS A 150 -0.61 -9.24 15.52
C LYS A 150 0.38 -10.24 14.90
N GLY A 151 1.66 -9.87 14.87
CA GLY A 151 2.72 -10.71 14.32
C GLY A 151 2.93 -10.56 12.81
N LEU A 152 2.03 -9.90 12.07
CA LEU A 152 2.16 -9.75 10.61
C LEU A 152 3.39 -8.90 10.27
N VAL A 153 3.47 -7.70 10.84
CA VAL A 153 4.58 -6.77 10.62
C VAL A 153 5.86 -7.33 11.22
N GLU A 154 5.80 -7.87 12.44
CA GLU A 154 6.95 -8.42 13.15
C GLU A 154 7.55 -9.63 12.42
N SER A 155 6.73 -10.44 11.76
CA SER A 155 7.21 -11.58 10.97
C SER A 155 7.99 -11.12 9.73
N ARG A 156 7.50 -10.11 9.01
CA ARG A 156 8.23 -9.50 7.88
C ARG A 156 9.54 -8.90 8.36
N ASP A 157 9.47 -8.09 9.42
CA ASP A 157 10.61 -7.38 10.00
C ASP A 157 11.73 -8.35 10.40
N LYS A 158 11.37 -9.45 11.08
CA LYS A 158 12.33 -10.51 11.45
C LYS A 158 12.95 -11.20 10.23
N ARG A 159 12.15 -11.52 9.19
CA ARG A 159 12.65 -12.23 8.00
C ARG A 159 13.57 -11.36 7.14
N MET A 160 13.39 -10.03 7.19
CA MET A 160 14.07 -9.10 6.30
C MET A 160 15.10 -8.20 6.98
N ASP A 161 15.31 -8.35 8.30
CA ASP A 161 16.17 -7.48 9.10
C ASP A 161 15.75 -6.00 8.99
N ILE A 162 14.45 -5.75 9.20
CA ILE A 162 13.83 -4.43 9.12
C ILE A 162 13.28 -4.04 10.49
N ASN A 163 13.39 -2.76 10.84
CA ASN A 163 12.71 -2.17 11.98
C ASN A 163 11.67 -1.14 11.49
N THR A 164 10.39 -1.52 11.52
CA THR A 164 9.28 -0.65 11.08
C THR A 164 9.19 0.65 11.90
N GLU A 165 9.53 0.61 13.19
CA GLU A 165 9.50 1.81 14.05
C GLU A 165 10.62 2.78 13.69
N GLU A 166 11.83 2.29 13.42
CA GLU A 166 12.92 3.12 12.90
C GLU A 166 12.57 3.74 11.55
N ARG A 167 11.93 2.98 10.64
CA ARG A 167 11.46 3.51 9.35
C ARG A 167 10.43 4.61 9.53
N ARG A 168 9.47 4.43 10.44
CA ARG A 168 8.49 5.48 10.81
C ARG A 168 9.19 6.73 11.32
N ASN A 169 10.13 6.59 12.25
CA ASN A 169 10.85 7.71 12.85
C ASN A 169 11.71 8.45 11.82
N ALA A 170 12.35 7.71 10.90
CA ALA A 170 13.15 8.29 9.82
C ALA A 170 12.33 9.04 8.76
N ARG A 171 10.99 8.90 8.76
CA ARG A 171 10.08 9.52 7.78
C ARG A 171 9.24 10.66 8.35
N GLN A 172 9.52 11.11 9.58
CA GLN A 172 8.75 12.20 10.19
C GLN A 172 8.92 13.54 9.44
N ASP A 173 10.02 13.71 8.72
CA ASP A 173 10.26 14.86 7.84
C ASP A 173 9.35 14.87 6.60
N LEU A 174 8.68 13.75 6.27
CA LEU A 174 7.71 13.66 5.18
C LEU A 174 6.31 14.14 5.58
N LEU A 175 6.03 14.32 6.87
CA LEU A 175 4.71 14.75 7.36
C LEU A 175 4.20 16.05 6.70
N PRO A 176 5.02 17.11 6.51
CA PRO A 176 4.58 18.32 5.84
C PRO A 176 4.19 18.13 4.37
N LEU A 177 4.58 17.01 3.74
CA LEU A 177 4.21 16.67 2.37
C LEU A 177 2.87 15.92 2.29
N ALA A 178 2.36 15.40 3.41
CA ALA A 178 1.14 14.62 3.43
C ALA A 178 -0.09 15.50 3.15
N LYS A 179 -0.95 15.04 2.26
CA LYS A 179 -2.23 15.67 1.93
C LYS A 179 -3.39 14.76 2.32
N PRO A 180 -4.59 15.31 2.58
CA PRO A 180 -5.78 14.50 2.70
C PRO A 180 -6.01 13.67 1.43
N GLN A 181 -6.20 12.35 1.56
CA GLN A 181 -6.42 11.45 0.44
C GLN A 181 -7.80 10.79 0.52
N SER A 182 -8.38 10.44 -0.63
CA SER A 182 -9.67 9.76 -0.68
C SER A 182 -9.52 8.29 -0.26
N GLY A 183 -10.40 7.81 0.60
CA GLY A 183 -10.46 6.40 0.98
C GLY A 183 -9.54 6.00 2.13
N VAL A 184 -8.90 6.96 2.80
CA VAL A 184 -8.22 6.75 4.11
C VAL A 184 -9.21 6.18 5.15
N ASP A 185 -10.48 6.57 5.07
CA ASP A 185 -11.52 6.11 5.99
C ASP A 185 -12.30 4.88 5.44
N ALA A 186 -11.94 4.33 4.28
CA ALA A 186 -12.68 3.23 3.64
C ALA A 186 -12.85 2.00 4.55
N LEU A 187 -11.81 1.66 5.33
CA LEU A 187 -11.81 0.51 6.25
C LEU A 187 -11.90 0.91 7.73
N LYS A 188 -12.17 2.18 8.03
CA LYS A 188 -12.22 2.68 9.41
C LYS A 188 -13.33 1.96 10.20
N GLY A 189 -12.96 1.42 11.36
CA GLY A 189 -13.90 0.71 12.23
C GLY A 189 -14.26 -0.71 11.79
N GLN A 190 -13.65 -1.22 10.71
CA GLN A 190 -13.88 -2.59 10.23
C GLN A 190 -12.90 -3.62 10.82
N PHE A 191 -11.94 -3.17 11.62
CA PHE A 191 -11.00 -4.05 12.34
C PHE A 191 -11.47 -4.22 13.79
N GLU A 192 -11.49 -5.45 14.28
CA GLU A 192 -11.87 -5.77 15.68
C GLU A 192 -10.94 -5.15 16.73
N ARG A 193 -9.75 -4.69 16.31
CA ARG A 193 -8.68 -4.21 17.17
C ARG A 193 -8.75 -2.69 17.33
N PRO A 194 -8.33 -2.12 18.47
CA PRO A 194 -8.16 -0.68 18.61
C PRO A 194 -7.16 -0.14 17.58
N THR A 195 -7.56 0.92 16.87
CA THR A 195 -6.71 1.61 15.89
C THR A 195 -6.43 3.04 16.33
N ARG A 196 -5.26 3.57 15.98
CA ARG A 196 -4.89 4.98 16.22
C ARG A 196 -4.57 5.69 14.91
N SER A 197 -4.94 6.96 14.81
CA SER A 197 -4.61 7.80 13.67
C SER A 197 -3.09 7.89 13.46
N ILE A 198 -2.70 8.10 12.21
CA ILE A 198 -1.33 8.45 11.83
C ILE A 198 -1.34 9.94 11.49
N PRO A 199 -0.44 10.78 12.07
CA PRO A 199 -0.35 12.19 11.70
C PRO A 199 -0.20 12.38 10.18
N GLY A 200 -0.91 13.33 9.60
CA GLY A 200 -0.91 13.60 8.14
C GLY A 200 -1.76 12.64 7.29
N VAL A 201 -2.25 11.53 7.85
CA VAL A 201 -3.11 10.56 7.14
C VAL A 201 -4.57 10.86 7.46
N VAL A 202 -5.21 11.65 6.60
CA VAL A 202 -6.56 12.17 6.79
C VAL A 202 -7.40 11.88 5.56
N ASP A 203 -8.66 11.48 5.76
CA ASP A 203 -9.61 11.31 4.66
C ASP A 203 -10.12 12.66 4.15
N LYS A 204 -10.06 12.84 2.83
CA LYS A 204 -10.50 14.07 2.15
C LYS A 204 -11.95 14.44 2.46
N LYS A 205 -12.85 13.46 2.66
CA LYS A 205 -14.26 13.74 2.98
C LYS A 205 -14.43 14.34 4.38
N THR A 206 -13.59 13.92 5.33
CA THR A 206 -13.63 14.43 6.71
C THR A 206 -13.18 15.90 6.76
N THR A 207 -12.14 16.27 6.01
CA THR A 207 -11.65 17.66 5.93
C THR A 207 -12.73 18.60 5.38
N ASN A 208 -13.38 18.21 4.28
CA ASN A 208 -14.43 19.04 3.66
C ASN A 208 -15.61 19.28 4.60
N GLN A 209 -15.95 18.31 5.46
CA GLN A 209 -17.03 18.47 6.46
C GLN A 209 -16.63 19.45 7.58
N SER A 210 -15.39 19.38 8.07
CA SER A 210 -14.90 20.32 9.10
C SER A 210 -14.82 21.77 8.60
N GLU A 211 -14.41 21.97 7.35
CA GLU A 211 -14.36 23.31 6.74
C GLU A 211 -15.77 23.90 6.58
N ALA A 212 -16.72 23.12 6.07
CA ALA A 212 -18.11 23.54 5.92
C ALA A 212 -18.78 23.93 7.25
N LEU A 213 -18.49 23.21 8.34
CA LEU A 213 -19.00 23.54 9.68
C LEU A 213 -18.37 24.82 10.25
N SER A 214 -17.08 25.05 9.99
CA SER A 214 -16.40 26.27 10.44
C SER A 214 -16.88 27.54 9.70
N GLU A 215 -17.26 27.41 8.42
CA GLU A 215 -17.86 28.49 7.64
C GLU A 215 -19.32 28.79 8.03
N SER A 216 -20.05 27.80 8.56
CA SER A 216 -21.42 28.04 9.08
C SER A 216 -21.43 28.70 10.45
N ASP A 217 -20.43 28.44 11.30
CA ASP A 217 -20.33 29.04 12.64
C ASP A 217 -19.75 30.47 12.62
N SER A 218 -19.21 30.91 11.47
CA SER A 218 -18.64 32.24 11.26
C SER A 218 -19.55 33.22 10.51
N ARG A 219 -20.80 32.82 10.22
CA ARG A 219 -21.88 33.65 9.65
C ARG A 219 -22.98 33.91 10.66
#